data_AF-A0A840A9J7-F1
#
_entry.id   AF-A0A840A9J7-F1
#
_cell.length_a   1.000
_cell.length_b   1.000
_cell.length_c   1.000
_cell.angle_alpha   90.00
_cell.angle_beta   90.00
_cell.angle_gamma   90.00
#
_symmetry.space_group_name_H-M   'P 1'
#
loop_
_entity.id
_entity.type
_entity.pdbx_description
1 polymer ?
#
loop_
_entity_poly.entity_id
_entity_poly.type
_entity_poly.pdbx_seq_one_letter_code
_entity_poly.pdbx_strand_id
1 'polypeptide(L)'
;MDEMPANSIADLPAPVTAAKADWLVASHWIGFTPAGDGPDAPGRCQATISSQAGNGYVIEYITLNFGTPKPAYLADPRYLAERAEHAAVAGRLVAVHRLRSSSLSLKSILGDADYERMQDMWDEDGRRRRWSVAFPIVESYEIPTKPLARDVLGPDAMQRVFAHPSATLRPLNDEERRAISSVPILLRPTANAWIGIQADIAAAERSEIETRISRHIDSELGDNAIEGMTKEQWVKVRRRAAWLAQKFIQDRQKAKTLRCDDCSFDPVIRANGTGIKPRSLLDVHHLHPLEEGRRVTTLADFKLLCPTCHRLEHALLRLGSAS
;
A
#
# COMPACT_ATOMS: atom_id res chain seq x y z
N MET A 1 22.93 10.04 4.10
CA MET A 1 22.20 10.03 5.38
C MET A 1 21.30 8.82 5.29
N ASP A 2 21.68 7.71 5.93
CA ASP A 2 20.86 6.50 5.92
C ASP A 2 19.49 6.84 6.49
N GLU A 3 18.47 6.83 5.64
CA GLU A 3 17.11 7.10 6.06
C GLU A 3 16.63 5.86 6.82
N MET A 4 16.37 6.07 8.11
CA MET A 4 15.86 5.01 8.98
C MET A 4 14.54 4.51 8.39
N PRO A 5 14.29 3.18 8.40
CA PRO A 5 12.98 2.64 8.01
C PRO A 5 11.88 3.39 8.77
N ALA A 6 10.70 3.53 8.17
CA ALA A 6 9.55 4.13 8.85
C ALA A 6 9.39 3.44 10.22
N ASN A 7 9.66 4.20 11.29
CA ASN A 7 9.72 3.69 12.65
C ASN A 7 8.40 3.96 13.38
N SER A 8 7.59 4.88 12.86
CA SER A 8 6.25 5.20 13.32
C SER A 8 5.28 5.44 12.17
N ILE A 9 3.98 5.46 12.45
CA ILE A 9 2.93 5.74 11.45
C ILE A 9 3.11 7.11 10.79
N ALA A 10 3.64 8.11 11.50
CA ALA A 10 3.90 9.44 10.95
C ALA A 10 4.96 9.44 9.83
N ASP A 11 5.84 8.43 9.81
CA ASP A 11 6.93 8.31 8.85
C ASP A 11 6.51 7.59 7.55
N LEU A 12 5.25 7.15 7.46
CA LEU A 12 4.74 6.49 6.26
C LEU A 12 4.69 7.47 5.07
N PRO A 13 5.01 7.01 3.84
CA PRO A 13 5.05 7.86 2.64
C PRO A 13 3.66 8.35 2.20
N ALA A 14 2.60 7.82 2.79
CA ALA A 14 1.22 8.24 2.61
C ALA A 14 0.48 8.14 3.96
N PRO A 15 -0.58 8.93 4.19
CA PRO A 15 -1.32 8.87 5.44
C PRO A 15 -2.08 7.54 5.59
N VAL A 16 -2.33 7.16 6.84
CA VAL A 16 -3.37 6.18 7.16
C VAL A 16 -4.73 6.85 6.98
N THR A 17 -5.50 6.40 5.99
CA THR A 17 -6.75 7.04 5.57
C THR A 17 -7.98 6.38 6.16
N ALA A 18 -7.90 5.09 6.46
CA ALA A 18 -9.02 4.32 6.97
C ALA A 18 -8.58 3.19 7.90
N ALA A 19 -9.53 2.65 8.66
CA ALA A 19 -9.36 1.46 9.47
C ALA A 19 -10.20 0.30 8.92
N LYS A 20 -9.68 -0.91 9.11
CA LYS A 20 -10.40 -2.16 8.91
C LYS A 20 -10.59 -2.86 10.25
N ALA A 21 -11.83 -3.22 10.55
CA ALA A 21 -12.15 -4.13 11.67
C ALA A 21 -12.22 -5.56 11.13
N ASP A 22 -11.38 -6.45 11.65
CA ASP A 22 -11.32 -7.85 11.22
C ASP A 22 -11.37 -8.83 12.38
N TRP A 23 -11.70 -10.07 12.05
CA TRP A 23 -11.65 -11.20 12.99
C TRP A 23 -10.27 -11.84 13.07
N LEU A 24 -9.49 -11.77 12.00
CA LEU A 24 -8.18 -12.40 11.90
C LEU A 24 -7.16 -11.36 11.50
N VAL A 25 -5.92 -11.54 11.97
CA VAL A 25 -4.79 -10.76 11.50
C VAL A 25 -4.54 -11.11 10.05
N ALA A 26 -4.52 -10.09 9.19
CA ALA A 26 -4.32 -10.26 7.78
C ALA A 26 -2.93 -10.84 7.50
N SER A 27 -2.91 -11.87 6.65
CA SER A 27 -1.66 -12.48 6.19
C SER A 27 -1.13 -11.73 4.96
N HIS A 28 -1.84 -11.83 3.84
CA HIS A 28 -1.43 -11.27 2.56
C HIS A 28 -2.57 -10.56 1.81
N TRP A 29 -3.77 -10.52 2.36
CA TRP A 29 -4.94 -9.90 1.74
C TRP A 29 -5.93 -9.43 2.81
N ILE A 30 -6.79 -8.46 2.46
CA ILE A 30 -7.91 -7.99 3.27
C ILE A 30 -9.21 -8.24 2.52
N GLY A 31 -10.19 -8.84 3.21
CA GLY A 31 -11.47 -9.23 2.65
C GLY A 31 -12.63 -8.31 3.03
N PHE A 32 -13.60 -8.21 2.13
CA PHE A 32 -14.85 -7.51 2.34
C PHE A 32 -16.02 -8.31 1.78
N THR A 33 -17.11 -8.38 2.55
CA THR A 33 -18.36 -9.02 2.11
C THR A 33 -19.28 -7.92 1.57
N PRO A 34 -19.59 -7.87 0.26
CA PRO A 34 -20.48 -6.84 -0.30
C PRO A 34 -21.86 -6.83 0.37
N ALA A 35 -22.36 -5.63 0.64
CA ALA A 35 -23.75 -5.43 1.04
C ALA A 35 -24.68 -5.43 -0.17
N GLY A 36 -25.85 -6.05 -0.04
CA GLY A 36 -26.88 -6.11 -1.09
C GLY A 36 -26.71 -7.27 -2.07
N ASP A 37 -27.80 -7.58 -2.80
CA ASP A 37 -27.95 -8.82 -3.57
C ASP A 37 -27.93 -8.59 -5.10
N GLY A 38 -27.70 -7.34 -5.53
CA GLY A 38 -27.62 -7.00 -6.95
C GLY A 38 -26.31 -7.46 -7.61
N PRO A 39 -26.31 -7.68 -8.94
CA PRO A 39 -25.12 -8.12 -9.68
C PRO A 39 -23.94 -7.13 -9.59
N ASP A 40 -24.21 -5.86 -9.32
CA ASP A 40 -23.20 -4.80 -9.17
C ASP A 40 -22.72 -4.61 -7.71
N ALA A 41 -23.22 -5.39 -6.74
CA ALA A 41 -22.82 -5.25 -5.34
C ALA A 41 -21.30 -5.39 -5.12
N PRO A 42 -20.58 -6.36 -5.76
CA PRO A 42 -19.12 -6.43 -5.65
C PRO A 42 -18.41 -5.20 -6.24
N GLY A 43 -18.87 -4.69 -7.38
CA GLY A 43 -18.29 -3.52 -8.05
C GLY A 43 -18.42 -2.26 -7.19
N ARG A 44 -19.61 -2.03 -6.62
CA ARG A 44 -19.87 -0.91 -5.69
C ARG A 44 -19.04 -1.03 -4.41
N CYS A 45 -18.92 -2.23 -3.87
CA CYS A 45 -18.09 -2.51 -2.70
C CYS A 45 -16.61 -2.15 -2.99
N GLN A 46 -16.06 -2.66 -4.09
CA GLN A 46 -14.69 -2.35 -4.54
C GLN A 46 -14.49 -0.84 -4.70
N ALA A 47 -15.38 -0.15 -5.42
CA ALA A 47 -15.27 1.29 -5.64
C ALA A 47 -15.30 2.09 -4.33
N THR A 48 -16.15 1.68 -3.38
CA THR A 48 -16.22 2.31 -2.05
C THR A 48 -14.92 2.11 -1.28
N ILE A 49 -14.37 0.89 -1.26
CA ILE A 49 -13.12 0.58 -0.57
C ILE A 49 -11.94 1.33 -1.18
N SER A 50 -11.82 1.35 -2.50
CA SER A 50 -10.77 2.11 -3.21
C SER A 50 -10.84 3.61 -2.88
N SER A 51 -12.05 4.17 -2.80
CA SER A 51 -12.26 5.57 -2.42
C SER A 51 -11.86 5.84 -0.97
N GLN A 52 -12.27 4.98 -0.03
CA GLN A 52 -11.97 5.10 1.40
C GLN A 52 -10.48 4.90 1.70
N ALA A 53 -9.83 3.95 1.04
CA ALA A 53 -8.38 3.75 1.14
C ALA A 53 -7.62 4.94 0.53
N GLY A 54 -8.13 5.56 -0.53
CA GLY A 54 -7.59 6.82 -1.06
C GLY A 54 -6.11 6.77 -1.43
N ASN A 55 -5.60 5.61 -1.88
CA ASN A 55 -4.17 5.29 -2.09
C ASN A 55 -3.26 5.44 -0.86
N GLY A 56 -3.83 5.65 0.32
CA GLY A 56 -3.13 5.65 1.60
C GLY A 56 -3.05 4.25 2.22
N TYR A 57 -2.74 4.23 3.50
CA TYR A 57 -2.66 3.01 4.30
C TYR A 57 -3.96 2.74 5.07
N VAL A 58 -4.21 1.47 5.34
CA VAL A 58 -5.32 0.97 6.14
C VAL A 58 -4.76 0.40 7.44
N ILE A 59 -5.18 0.93 8.58
CA ILE A 59 -4.84 0.36 9.89
C ILE A 59 -5.77 -0.81 10.22
N GLU A 60 -5.19 -1.90 10.70
CA GLU A 60 -5.91 -3.11 11.05
C GLU A 60 -6.21 -3.16 12.55
N TYR A 61 -7.49 -3.30 12.86
CA TYR A 61 -8.04 -3.48 14.19
C TYR A 61 -8.68 -4.87 14.29
N ILE A 62 -8.33 -5.63 15.32
CA ILE A 62 -8.99 -6.91 15.60
C ILE A 62 -10.16 -6.67 16.54
N THR A 63 -11.34 -7.14 16.15
CA THR A 63 -12.57 -6.97 16.92
C THR A 63 -12.51 -7.66 18.28
N LEU A 64 -13.37 -7.26 19.21
CA LEU A 64 -13.47 -7.93 20.52
C LEU A 64 -14.08 -9.33 20.42
N ASN A 65 -15.01 -9.51 19.48
CA ASN A 65 -15.76 -10.75 19.30
C ASN A 65 -15.30 -11.46 18.03
N PHE A 66 -15.08 -12.76 18.14
CA PHE A 66 -14.83 -13.62 17.00
C PHE A 66 -16.16 -14.16 16.44
N GLY A 67 -16.24 -14.35 15.13
CA GLY A 67 -17.42 -14.94 14.49
C GLY A 67 -17.75 -16.34 15.04
N THR A 68 -19.04 -16.69 15.01
CA THR A 68 -19.49 -18.07 15.24
C THR A 68 -19.72 -18.74 13.89
N PRO A 69 -18.99 -19.83 13.56
CA PRO A 69 -19.12 -20.50 12.29
C PRO A 69 -20.38 -21.36 12.27
N LYS A 70 -20.70 -21.95 11.10
CA LYS A 70 -21.76 -22.96 11.03
C LYS A 70 -21.48 -24.15 11.96
N PRO A 71 -22.53 -24.82 12.49
CA PRO A 71 -22.38 -25.88 13.50
C PRO A 71 -21.37 -26.99 13.16
N ALA A 72 -21.28 -27.39 11.89
CA ALA A 72 -20.35 -28.42 11.42
C ALA A 72 -18.86 -28.07 11.64
N TYR A 73 -18.54 -26.79 11.83
CA TYR A 73 -17.17 -26.28 11.97
C TYR A 73 -16.83 -25.85 13.40
N LEU A 74 -17.74 -26.00 14.37
CA LEU A 74 -17.47 -25.61 15.77
C LEU A 74 -16.29 -26.36 16.40
N ALA A 75 -16.05 -27.59 15.96
CA ALA A 75 -14.93 -28.43 16.39
C ALA A 75 -13.79 -28.50 15.34
N ASP A 76 -13.85 -27.68 14.28
CA ASP A 76 -12.79 -27.66 13.26
C ASP A 76 -11.46 -27.19 13.88
N PRO A 77 -10.37 -27.98 13.76
CA PRO A 77 -9.11 -27.63 14.40
C PRO A 77 -8.53 -26.29 13.97
N ARG A 78 -8.73 -25.88 12.70
CA ARG A 78 -8.24 -24.58 12.21
C ARG A 78 -9.06 -23.44 12.81
N TYR A 79 -10.39 -23.57 12.87
CA TYR A 79 -11.26 -22.59 13.54
C TYR A 79 -10.87 -22.41 15.02
N LEU A 80 -10.59 -23.50 15.73
CA LEU A 80 -10.18 -23.43 17.14
C LEU A 80 -8.83 -22.74 17.32
N ALA A 81 -7.87 -22.99 16.41
CA ALA A 81 -6.58 -22.30 16.41
C ALA A 81 -6.74 -20.80 16.10
N GLU A 82 -7.47 -20.47 15.03
CA GLU A 82 -7.81 -19.10 14.62
C GLU A 82 -8.50 -18.31 15.76
N ARG A 83 -9.42 -18.94 16.47
CA ARG A 83 -10.11 -18.35 17.62
C ARG A 83 -9.15 -18.09 18.79
N ALA A 84 -8.21 -18.99 19.04
CA ALA A 84 -7.19 -18.81 20.09
C ALA A 84 -6.22 -17.67 19.73
N GLU A 85 -5.79 -17.59 18.47
CA GLU A 85 -4.98 -16.49 17.96
C GLU A 85 -5.72 -15.15 18.07
N HIS A 86 -6.99 -15.08 17.67
CA HIS A 86 -7.84 -13.90 17.85
C HIS A 86 -7.88 -13.46 19.32
N ALA A 87 -8.08 -14.39 20.26
CA ALA A 87 -8.16 -14.06 21.68
C ALA A 87 -6.88 -13.37 22.21
N ALA A 88 -5.72 -13.67 21.65
CA ALA A 88 -4.46 -13.01 22.02
C ALA A 88 -4.39 -11.54 21.56
N VAL A 89 -5.10 -11.18 20.48
CA VAL A 89 -5.03 -9.86 19.85
C VAL A 89 -6.34 -9.07 19.81
N ALA A 90 -7.42 -9.61 20.39
CA ALA A 90 -8.74 -8.99 20.40
C ALA A 90 -8.71 -7.56 20.99
N GLY A 91 -9.33 -6.61 20.28
CA GLY A 91 -9.37 -5.21 20.66
C GLY A 91 -8.09 -4.41 20.38
N ARG A 92 -7.11 -4.97 19.66
CA ARG A 92 -5.80 -4.34 19.42
C ARG A 92 -5.64 -3.87 17.97
N LEU A 93 -4.78 -2.86 17.81
CA LEU A 93 -4.23 -2.47 16.51
C LEU A 93 -3.02 -3.36 16.23
N VAL A 94 -2.98 -4.04 15.08
CA VAL A 94 -1.98 -5.09 14.84
C VAL A 94 -1.02 -4.80 13.70
N ALA A 95 -1.47 -4.06 12.69
CA ALA A 95 -0.68 -3.77 11.51
C ALA A 95 -1.25 -2.58 10.73
N VAL A 96 -0.47 -2.08 9.78
CA VAL A 96 -0.86 -1.07 8.81
C VAL A 96 -0.52 -1.59 7.41
N HIS A 97 -1.47 -1.54 6.49
CA HIS A 97 -1.36 -2.17 5.18
C HIS A 97 -1.63 -1.20 4.05
N ARG A 98 -0.91 -1.36 2.95
CA ARG A 98 -1.30 -0.79 1.67
C ARG A 98 -1.96 -1.87 0.83
N LEU A 99 -3.13 -1.54 0.30
CA LEU A 99 -3.91 -2.44 -0.54
C LEU A 99 -3.61 -2.20 -2.02
N ARG A 100 -3.71 -3.25 -2.83
CA ARG A 100 -3.76 -3.13 -4.30
C ARG A 100 -4.91 -2.20 -4.70
N SER A 101 -4.79 -1.52 -5.84
CA SER A 101 -5.83 -0.59 -6.33
C SER A 101 -7.15 -1.26 -6.70
N SER A 102 -7.15 -2.56 -6.97
CA SER A 102 -8.33 -3.36 -7.29
C SER A 102 -8.29 -4.72 -6.61
N SER A 103 -9.48 -5.25 -6.27
CA SER A 103 -9.61 -6.59 -5.72
C SER A 103 -9.31 -7.66 -6.76
N LEU A 104 -8.98 -8.86 -6.28
CA LEU A 104 -8.90 -10.09 -7.05
C LEU A 104 -9.99 -11.06 -6.58
N SER A 105 -10.21 -12.11 -7.36
CA SER A 105 -11.03 -13.23 -6.90
C SER A 105 -10.41 -13.85 -5.66
N LEU A 106 -11.21 -14.00 -4.60
CA LEU A 106 -10.77 -14.68 -3.38
C LEU A 106 -10.28 -16.10 -3.69
N LYS A 107 -10.94 -16.80 -4.61
CA LYS A 107 -10.55 -18.14 -5.05
C LYS A 107 -9.16 -18.18 -5.68
N SER A 108 -8.76 -17.14 -6.43
CA SER A 108 -7.40 -17.04 -6.97
C SER A 108 -6.33 -16.73 -5.91
N ILE A 109 -6.73 -16.15 -4.78
CA ILE A 109 -5.81 -15.83 -3.68
C ILE A 109 -5.61 -17.06 -2.78
N LEU A 110 -6.69 -17.75 -2.42
CA LEU A 110 -6.65 -18.88 -1.47
C LEU A 110 -6.41 -20.24 -2.15
N GLY A 111 -6.76 -20.37 -3.43
CA GLY A 111 -6.92 -21.65 -4.08
C GLY A 111 -8.26 -22.32 -3.76
N ASP A 112 -8.59 -23.35 -4.54
CA ASP A 112 -9.92 -23.97 -4.54
C ASP A 112 -10.33 -24.52 -3.16
N ALA A 113 -9.50 -25.36 -2.55
CA ALA A 113 -9.86 -26.05 -1.30
C ALA A 113 -10.12 -25.09 -0.13
N ASP A 114 -9.23 -24.11 0.06
CA ASP A 114 -9.37 -23.14 1.15
C ASP A 114 -10.50 -22.13 0.88
N TYR A 115 -10.74 -21.78 -0.39
CA TYR A 115 -11.91 -20.98 -0.77
C TYR A 115 -13.22 -21.70 -0.44
N GLU A 116 -13.39 -22.95 -0.88
CA GLU A 116 -14.64 -23.68 -0.62
C GLU A 116 -14.87 -23.86 0.88
N ARG A 117 -13.82 -24.24 1.64
CA ARG A 117 -13.91 -24.36 3.11
C ARG A 117 -14.33 -23.06 3.78
N MET A 118 -13.71 -21.94 3.38
CA MET A 118 -14.01 -20.62 3.96
C MET A 118 -15.44 -20.21 3.68
N GLN A 119 -15.92 -20.42 2.44
CA GLN A 119 -17.31 -20.14 2.12
C GLN A 119 -18.25 -21.06 2.90
N ASP A 120 -18.00 -22.37 2.94
CA ASP A 120 -18.85 -23.34 3.66
C ASP A 120 -18.97 -23.06 5.16
N MET A 121 -17.89 -22.55 5.76
CA MET A 121 -17.86 -22.25 7.20
C MET A 121 -18.67 -21.00 7.55
N TRP A 122 -18.65 -19.99 6.68
CA TRP A 122 -19.05 -18.62 7.03
C TRP A 122 -20.19 -18.05 6.20
N ASP A 123 -20.60 -18.67 5.09
CA ASP A 123 -21.68 -18.16 4.24
C ASP A 123 -22.99 -18.02 5.02
N GLU A 124 -23.69 -16.93 4.73
CA GLU A 124 -24.98 -16.62 5.31
C GLU A 124 -26.06 -17.09 4.33
N ASP A 125 -26.99 -17.94 4.78
CA ASP A 125 -28.17 -18.35 4.00
C ASP A 125 -27.87 -18.93 2.61
N GLY A 126 -26.78 -19.69 2.49
CA GLY A 126 -26.34 -20.31 1.23
C GLY A 126 -25.65 -19.34 0.26
N ARG A 127 -25.43 -18.08 0.68
CA ARG A 127 -24.82 -17.04 -0.15
C ARG A 127 -23.30 -17.09 -0.01
N ARG A 128 -22.65 -17.81 -0.93
CA ARG A 128 -21.18 -17.94 -1.04
C ARG A 128 -20.50 -16.64 -1.50
N ARG A 129 -20.56 -15.60 -0.67
CA ARG A 129 -19.99 -14.27 -0.95
C ARG A 129 -19.12 -13.71 0.17
N ARG A 130 -18.79 -14.52 1.17
CA ARG A 130 -17.99 -14.06 2.31
C ARG A 130 -16.62 -13.62 1.84
N TRP A 131 -16.27 -12.38 2.12
CA TRP A 131 -15.01 -11.77 1.69
C TRP A 131 -14.75 -11.85 0.17
N SER A 132 -15.80 -11.90 -0.65
CA SER A 132 -15.67 -12.05 -2.10
C SER A 132 -15.00 -10.87 -2.80
N VAL A 133 -14.96 -9.70 -2.16
CA VAL A 133 -14.13 -8.57 -2.58
C VAL A 133 -12.86 -8.57 -1.75
N ALA A 134 -11.79 -9.14 -2.32
CA ALA A 134 -10.53 -9.39 -1.64
C ALA A 134 -9.41 -8.55 -2.25
N PHE A 135 -8.76 -7.73 -1.43
CA PHE A 135 -7.65 -6.87 -1.84
C PHE A 135 -6.32 -7.47 -1.38
N PRO A 136 -5.41 -7.82 -2.30
CA PRO A 136 -4.04 -8.17 -1.93
C PRO A 136 -3.36 -7.01 -1.18
N ILE A 137 -2.64 -7.36 -0.13
CA ILE A 137 -1.76 -6.44 0.60
C ILE A 137 -0.46 -6.36 -0.19
N VAL A 138 -0.11 -5.16 -0.65
CA VAL A 138 1.09 -4.91 -1.46
C VAL A 138 2.25 -4.39 -0.62
N GLU A 139 1.96 -3.87 0.57
CA GLU A 139 2.92 -3.39 1.54
C GLU A 139 2.31 -3.51 2.94
N SER A 140 3.12 -3.88 3.93
CA SER A 140 2.62 -4.14 5.29
C SER A 140 3.66 -3.74 6.31
N TYR A 141 3.19 -3.17 7.41
CA TYR A 141 3.97 -2.89 8.58
C TYR A 141 3.28 -3.50 9.81
N GLU A 142 4.00 -4.26 10.61
CA GLU A 142 3.50 -4.75 11.90
C GLU A 142 3.56 -3.63 12.94
N ILE A 143 2.58 -3.59 13.85
CA ILE A 143 2.64 -2.79 15.07
C ILE A 143 3.14 -3.70 16.21
N PRO A 144 4.41 -3.63 16.63
CA PRO A 144 5.01 -4.67 17.47
C PRO A 144 4.37 -4.78 18.86
N THR A 145 4.00 -3.64 19.44
CA THR A 145 3.41 -3.57 20.78
C THR A 145 1.95 -4.01 20.81
N LYS A 146 1.30 -4.09 19.64
CA LYS A 146 -0.12 -4.41 19.46
C LYS A 146 -0.99 -3.71 20.52
N PRO A 147 -0.99 -2.37 20.60
CA PRO A 147 -1.67 -1.67 21.69
C PRO A 147 -3.19 -1.88 21.60
N LEU A 148 -3.88 -1.79 22.73
CA LEU A 148 -5.35 -1.75 22.72
C LEU A 148 -5.79 -0.52 21.95
N ALA A 149 -6.72 -0.69 21.00
CA ALA A 149 -7.17 0.40 20.16
C ALA A 149 -7.80 1.55 20.98
N ARG A 150 -8.49 1.21 22.06
CA ARG A 150 -9.08 2.19 22.98
C ARG A 150 -8.05 3.07 23.69
N ASP A 151 -6.84 2.55 23.95
CA ASP A 151 -5.80 3.27 24.66
C ASP A 151 -5.09 4.27 23.71
N VAL A 152 -5.12 3.99 22.40
CA VAL A 152 -4.54 4.86 21.36
C VAL A 152 -5.57 5.88 20.86
N LEU A 153 -6.77 5.44 20.51
CA LEU A 153 -7.79 6.27 19.85
C LEU A 153 -8.71 6.99 20.85
N GLY A 154 -8.84 6.49 22.08
CA GLY A 154 -9.80 7.00 23.05
C GLY A 154 -11.25 6.53 22.79
N PRO A 155 -12.15 6.76 23.76
CA PRO A 155 -13.52 6.22 23.72
C PRO A 155 -14.37 6.77 22.59
N ASP A 156 -14.24 8.06 22.26
CA ASP A 156 -15.07 8.71 21.24
C ASP A 156 -14.77 8.19 19.85
N ALA A 157 -13.48 8.05 19.51
CA ALA A 157 -13.05 7.44 18.26
C ALA A 157 -13.41 5.96 18.20
N MET A 158 -13.27 5.21 19.30
CA MET A 158 -13.72 3.81 19.36
C MET A 158 -15.22 3.69 19.05
N GLN A 159 -16.03 4.58 19.64
CA GLN A 159 -17.47 4.60 19.39
C GLN A 159 -17.78 4.96 17.93
N ARG A 160 -17.07 5.92 17.35
CA ARG A 160 -17.32 6.36 15.97
C ARG A 160 -16.86 5.34 14.93
N VAL A 161 -15.69 4.75 15.12
CA VAL A 161 -15.01 3.92 14.11
C VAL A 161 -15.41 2.45 14.26
N PHE A 162 -15.52 1.94 15.49
CA PHE A 162 -15.59 0.50 15.75
C PHE A 162 -16.81 0.02 16.53
N ALA A 163 -17.77 0.88 16.89
CA ALA A 163 -18.97 0.45 17.63
C ALA A 163 -19.84 -0.56 16.87
N HIS A 164 -19.79 -0.56 15.54
CA HIS A 164 -20.61 -1.43 14.71
C HIS A 164 -19.78 -2.15 13.64
N PRO A 165 -20.10 -3.43 13.35
CA PRO A 165 -19.53 -4.13 12.21
C PRO A 165 -19.70 -3.31 10.92
N SER A 166 -18.74 -3.44 10.01
CA SER A 166 -18.75 -2.75 8.72
C SER A 166 -18.42 -3.71 7.59
N ALA A 167 -19.16 -3.59 6.50
CA ALA A 167 -18.87 -4.30 5.25
C ALA A 167 -17.74 -3.63 4.44
N THR A 168 -17.35 -2.40 4.80
CA THR A 168 -16.33 -1.58 4.12
C THR A 168 -15.34 -1.00 5.11
N LEU A 169 -14.36 -0.22 4.63
CA LEU A 169 -13.41 0.48 5.48
C LEU A 169 -14.10 1.63 6.26
N ARG A 170 -13.47 2.04 7.36
CA ARG A 170 -13.91 3.17 8.18
C ARG A 170 -12.93 4.34 7.98
N PRO A 171 -13.29 5.39 7.22
CA PRO A 171 -12.42 6.55 7.06
C PRO A 171 -12.06 7.19 8.40
N LEU A 172 -10.78 7.50 8.56
CA LEU A 172 -10.26 8.23 9.72
C LEU A 172 -10.37 9.74 9.48
N ASN A 173 -10.65 10.48 10.54
CA ASN A 173 -10.57 11.94 10.55
C ASN A 173 -9.16 12.41 10.99
N ASP A 174 -8.93 13.73 11.03
CA ASP A 174 -7.63 14.29 11.41
C ASP A 174 -7.24 14.01 12.87
N GLU A 175 -8.22 13.94 13.76
CA GLU A 175 -7.98 13.66 15.18
C GLU A 175 -7.48 12.22 15.38
N GLU A 176 -8.12 11.25 14.75
CA GLU A 176 -7.72 9.85 14.81
C GLU A 176 -6.38 9.60 14.12
N ARG A 177 -6.13 10.27 12.98
CA ARG A 177 -4.82 10.23 12.33
C ARG A 177 -3.72 10.76 13.25
N ARG A 178 -3.99 11.85 13.98
CA ARG A 178 -3.05 12.37 14.99
C ARG A 178 -2.86 11.39 16.13
N ALA A 179 -3.92 10.76 16.62
CA ALA A 179 -3.87 9.81 17.71
C ALA A 179 -2.99 8.58 17.42
N ILE A 180 -2.98 8.09 16.18
CA ILE A 180 -2.14 6.94 15.77
C ILE A 180 -0.73 7.34 15.29
N SER A 181 -0.45 8.62 15.10
CA SER A 181 0.76 9.09 14.40
C SER A 181 2.07 8.57 15.03
N SER A 182 2.15 8.52 16.35
CA SER A 182 3.36 8.07 17.08
C SER A 182 3.43 6.56 17.30
N VAL A 183 2.47 5.77 16.78
CA VAL A 183 2.47 4.32 16.96
C VAL A 183 3.67 3.72 16.22
N PRO A 184 4.54 2.95 16.91
CA PRO A 184 5.69 2.33 16.27
C PRO A 184 5.29 1.26 15.26
N ILE A 185 6.02 1.18 14.16
CA ILE A 185 5.79 0.19 13.10
C ILE A 185 7.09 -0.45 12.64
N LEU A 186 7.01 -1.68 12.14
CA LEU A 186 8.13 -2.40 11.54
C LEU A 186 7.71 -2.98 10.19
N LEU A 187 8.53 -2.75 9.15
CA LEU A 187 8.27 -3.28 7.82
C LEU A 187 8.17 -4.81 7.85
N ARG A 188 7.09 -5.34 7.30
CA ARG A 188 6.85 -6.78 7.15
C ARG A 188 6.88 -7.15 5.66
N PRO A 189 7.78 -8.05 5.22
CA PRO A 189 7.78 -8.53 3.84
C PRO A 189 6.42 -9.11 3.46
N THR A 190 5.89 -8.74 2.29
CA THR A 190 4.61 -9.25 1.80
C THR A 190 4.82 -10.18 0.61
N ALA A 191 4.22 -11.37 0.64
CA ALA A 191 4.26 -12.30 -0.49
C ALA A 191 3.58 -11.71 -1.75
N ASN A 192 2.66 -10.77 -1.54
CA ASN A 192 1.84 -10.16 -2.57
C ASN A 192 2.37 -8.82 -3.12
N ALA A 193 3.54 -8.34 -2.66
CA ALA A 193 4.22 -7.19 -3.26
C ALA A 193 4.31 -7.32 -4.78
N TRP A 194 4.63 -8.54 -5.26
CA TRP A 194 4.73 -8.87 -6.68
C TRP A 194 3.40 -8.81 -7.44
N ILE A 195 2.25 -9.07 -6.79
CA ILE A 195 0.93 -9.04 -7.45
C ILE A 195 0.54 -7.60 -7.82
N GLY A 196 0.83 -6.64 -6.94
CA GLY A 196 0.68 -5.22 -7.26
C GLY A 196 1.59 -4.81 -8.42
N ILE A 197 2.86 -5.23 -8.34
CA ILE A 197 3.89 -4.97 -9.36
C ILE A 197 3.49 -5.55 -10.73
N GLN A 198 2.93 -6.76 -10.81
CA GLN A 198 2.55 -7.40 -12.08
C GLN A 198 1.49 -6.62 -12.87
N ALA A 199 0.50 -6.04 -12.20
CA ALA A 199 -0.53 -5.25 -12.87
C ALA A 199 0.04 -3.95 -13.45
N ASP A 200 0.91 -3.29 -12.69
CA ASP A 200 1.64 -2.11 -13.14
C ASP A 200 2.64 -2.44 -14.26
N ILE A 201 3.32 -3.60 -14.20
CA ILE A 201 4.17 -4.11 -15.27
C ILE A 201 3.36 -4.23 -16.55
N ALA A 202 2.19 -4.88 -16.50
CA ALA A 202 1.35 -5.05 -17.69
C ALA A 202 0.92 -3.69 -18.27
N ALA A 203 0.64 -2.69 -17.42
CA ALA A 203 0.35 -1.33 -17.86
C ALA A 203 1.58 -0.64 -18.47
N ALA A 204 2.76 -0.79 -17.85
CA ALA A 204 4.03 -0.24 -18.32
C ALA A 204 4.49 -0.87 -19.64
N GLU A 205 4.24 -2.16 -19.85
CA GLU A 205 4.50 -2.88 -21.10
C GLU A 205 3.67 -2.30 -22.27
N ARG A 206 2.42 -1.91 -22.01
CA ARG A 206 1.54 -1.28 -23.01
C ARG A 206 1.76 0.22 -23.20
N SER A 207 2.54 0.86 -22.34
CA SER A 207 2.75 2.30 -22.36
C SER A 207 3.98 2.69 -23.16
N GLU A 208 3.89 3.78 -23.91
CA GLU A 208 5.06 4.46 -24.47
C GLU A 208 5.74 5.30 -23.39
N ILE A 209 6.99 4.98 -23.09
CA ILE A 209 7.79 5.67 -22.07
C ILE A 209 8.84 6.53 -22.80
N GLU A 210 8.95 7.81 -22.43
CA GLU A 210 9.94 8.71 -23.01
C GLU A 210 11.36 8.17 -22.78
N THR A 211 12.14 8.07 -23.84
CA THR A 211 13.50 7.49 -23.80
C THR A 211 14.43 8.19 -22.83
N ARG A 212 14.24 9.50 -22.59
CA ARG A 212 15.01 10.25 -21.58
C ARG A 212 14.71 9.74 -20.17
N ILE A 213 13.43 9.50 -19.86
CA ILE A 213 12.99 9.01 -18.55
C ILE A 213 13.53 7.61 -18.33
N SER A 214 13.38 6.70 -19.30
CA SER A 214 13.91 5.34 -19.20
C SER A 214 15.41 5.33 -18.91
N ARG A 215 16.21 6.07 -19.70
CA ARG A 215 17.68 6.13 -19.50
C ARG A 215 18.08 6.69 -18.14
N HIS A 216 17.33 7.69 -17.65
CA HIS A 216 17.61 8.27 -16.34
C HIS A 216 17.39 7.24 -15.24
N ILE A 217 16.25 6.54 -15.29
CA ILE A 217 15.88 5.50 -14.34
C ILE A 217 16.87 4.34 -14.40
N ASP A 218 17.26 3.89 -15.60
CA ASP A 218 18.27 2.84 -15.75
C ASP A 218 19.60 3.24 -15.08
N SER A 219 20.01 4.50 -15.24
CA SER A 219 21.23 5.04 -14.62
C SER A 219 21.14 5.17 -13.11
N GLU A 220 19.98 5.48 -12.53
CA GLU A 220 19.81 5.58 -11.08
C GLU A 220 19.83 4.19 -10.41
N LEU A 221 19.26 3.18 -11.07
CA LEU A 221 19.05 1.86 -10.47
C LEU A 221 20.24 0.92 -10.58
N GLY A 222 21.12 1.14 -11.55
CA GLY A 222 22.26 0.26 -11.82
C GLY A 222 21.87 -1.11 -12.37
N ASP A 223 22.87 -1.87 -12.84
CA ASP A 223 22.63 -3.07 -13.66
C ASP A 223 22.46 -4.38 -12.88
N ASN A 224 22.67 -4.35 -11.57
CA ASN A 224 22.61 -5.56 -10.74
C ASN A 224 21.16 -5.83 -10.32
N ALA A 225 20.68 -7.03 -10.60
CA ALA A 225 19.41 -7.49 -10.06
C ALA A 225 19.50 -7.63 -8.54
N ILE A 226 18.42 -7.29 -7.84
CA ILE A 226 18.29 -7.53 -6.41
C ILE A 226 18.39 -9.05 -6.15
N GLU A 227 19.08 -9.43 -5.08
CA GLU A 227 19.27 -10.84 -4.71
C GLU A 227 17.92 -11.58 -4.68
N GLY A 228 17.84 -12.71 -5.40
CA GLY A 228 16.61 -13.48 -5.55
C GLY A 228 15.73 -13.12 -6.75
N MET A 229 16.06 -12.08 -7.55
CA MET A 229 15.36 -11.78 -8.81
C MET A 229 16.06 -12.37 -10.04
N THR A 230 15.27 -12.86 -11.00
CA THR A 230 15.81 -13.14 -12.34
C THR A 230 16.06 -11.85 -13.12
N LYS A 231 16.92 -11.92 -14.14
CA LYS A 231 17.18 -10.77 -15.02
C LYS A 231 15.91 -10.29 -15.74
N GLU A 232 15.02 -11.21 -16.13
CA GLU A 232 13.75 -10.88 -16.78
C GLU A 232 12.81 -10.13 -15.82
N GLN A 233 12.76 -10.52 -14.55
CA GLN A 233 11.99 -9.81 -13.53
C GLN A 233 12.56 -8.40 -13.31
N TRP A 234 13.90 -8.27 -13.25
CA TRP A 234 14.57 -6.98 -13.09
C TRP A 234 14.27 -6.00 -14.24
N VAL A 235 14.28 -6.48 -15.49
CA VAL A 235 13.90 -5.66 -16.67
C VAL A 235 12.48 -5.13 -16.56
N LYS A 236 11.54 -5.97 -16.11
CA LYS A 236 10.13 -5.57 -15.93
C LYS A 236 9.96 -4.54 -14.81
N VAL A 237 10.70 -4.71 -13.71
CA VAL A 237 10.75 -3.74 -12.60
C VAL A 237 11.30 -2.39 -13.06
N ARG A 238 12.42 -2.35 -13.78
CA ARG A 238 13.00 -1.12 -14.34
C ARG A 238 12.00 -0.39 -15.26
N ARG A 239 11.35 -1.14 -16.16
CA ARG A 239 10.33 -0.58 -17.06
C ARG A 239 9.15 0.01 -16.28
N ARG A 240 8.69 -0.68 -15.22
CA ARG A 240 7.64 -0.18 -14.33
C ARG A 240 8.07 1.10 -13.61
N ALA A 241 9.28 1.16 -13.08
CA ALA A 241 9.81 2.36 -12.41
C ALA A 241 9.84 3.56 -13.39
N ALA A 242 10.29 3.34 -14.63
CA ALA A 242 10.28 4.37 -15.65
C ALA A 242 8.86 4.84 -16.04
N TRP A 243 7.92 3.92 -16.09
CA TRP A 243 6.51 4.25 -16.29
C TRP A 243 5.91 5.08 -15.14
N LEU A 244 6.23 4.75 -13.88
CA LEU A 244 5.81 5.53 -12.71
C LEU A 244 6.45 6.92 -12.71
N ALA A 245 7.75 7.04 -13.00
CA ALA A 245 8.43 8.32 -13.12
C ALA A 245 7.79 9.21 -14.21
N GLN A 246 7.41 8.61 -15.34
CA GLN A 246 6.66 9.33 -16.38
C GLN A 246 5.30 9.82 -15.88
N LYS A 247 4.55 8.96 -15.19
CA LYS A 247 3.26 9.35 -14.62
C LYS A 247 3.41 10.49 -13.61
N PHE A 248 4.41 10.41 -12.73
CA PHE A 248 4.76 11.47 -11.78
C PHE A 248 4.99 12.81 -12.49
N ILE A 249 5.81 12.83 -13.54
CA ILE A 249 6.07 14.04 -14.34
C ILE A 249 4.79 14.59 -14.95
N GLN A 250 3.97 13.73 -15.55
CA GLN A 250 2.72 14.13 -16.20
C GLN A 250 1.75 14.75 -15.18
N ASP A 251 1.68 14.21 -13.97
CA ASP A 251 0.86 14.75 -12.89
C ASP A 251 1.39 16.11 -12.43
N ARG A 252 2.72 16.29 -12.28
CA ARG A 252 3.35 17.59 -11.98
C ARG A 252 3.11 18.63 -13.07
N GLN A 253 3.15 18.22 -14.35
CA GLN A 253 2.84 19.09 -15.48
C GLN A 253 1.39 19.57 -15.47
N LYS A 254 0.43 18.65 -15.29
CA LYS A 254 -1.00 18.97 -15.20
C LYS A 254 -1.29 19.90 -14.03
N ALA A 255 -0.67 19.65 -12.89
CA ALA A 255 -0.80 20.48 -11.69
C ALA A 255 -0.03 21.82 -11.77
N LYS A 256 0.75 22.06 -12.84
CA LYS A 256 1.64 23.23 -13.01
C LYS A 256 2.64 23.41 -11.86
N THR A 257 3.19 22.29 -11.39
CA THR A 257 4.13 22.23 -10.26
C THR A 257 5.53 21.76 -10.69
N LEU A 258 5.97 22.11 -11.92
CA LEU A 258 7.33 21.84 -12.38
C LEU A 258 8.35 22.74 -11.68
N ARG A 259 8.72 22.40 -10.45
CA ARG A 259 9.77 23.07 -9.67
C ARG A 259 10.62 22.03 -8.96
N CYS A 260 11.84 22.41 -8.59
CA CYS A 260 12.68 21.58 -7.73
C CYS A 260 12.04 21.44 -6.35
N ASP A 261 11.89 20.21 -5.86
CA ASP A 261 11.25 19.93 -4.57
C ASP A 261 12.14 20.35 -3.38
N ASP A 262 13.46 20.44 -3.57
CA ASP A 262 14.37 20.81 -2.47
C ASP A 262 14.68 22.33 -2.43
N CYS A 263 15.05 22.93 -3.57
CA CYS A 263 15.49 24.33 -3.62
C CYS A 263 14.47 25.28 -4.25
N SER A 264 13.28 24.80 -4.61
CA SER A 264 12.23 25.58 -5.27
C SER A 264 12.63 26.21 -6.62
N PHE A 265 13.73 25.75 -7.23
CA PHE A 265 14.15 26.19 -8.57
C PHE A 265 13.00 26.06 -9.58
N ASP A 266 12.61 27.18 -10.18
CA ASP A 266 11.55 27.26 -11.18
C ASP A 266 12.17 27.37 -12.60
N PRO A 267 12.13 26.29 -13.41
CA PRO A 267 12.67 26.29 -14.75
C PRO A 267 11.86 27.15 -15.72
N VAL A 268 10.58 27.46 -15.45
CA VAL A 268 9.75 28.29 -16.33
C VAL A 268 10.28 29.72 -16.32
N ILE A 269 10.61 30.23 -15.13
CA ILE A 269 11.20 31.57 -14.98
C ILE A 269 12.56 31.65 -15.68
N ARG A 270 13.39 30.62 -15.50
CA ARG A 270 14.76 30.61 -16.04
C ARG A 270 14.84 30.36 -17.55
N ALA A 271 13.91 29.58 -18.10
CA ALA A 271 13.84 29.32 -19.53
C ALA A 271 12.96 30.33 -20.28
N ASN A 272 12.40 31.34 -19.60
CA ASN A 272 11.51 32.31 -20.22
C ASN A 272 12.23 33.06 -21.37
N GLY A 273 11.56 33.19 -22.51
CA GLY A 273 12.15 33.80 -23.71
C GLY A 273 13.19 32.94 -24.42
N THR A 274 13.40 31.69 -23.99
CA THR A 274 14.28 30.72 -24.65
C THR A 274 13.46 29.63 -25.35
N GLY A 275 14.08 28.89 -26.28
CA GLY A 275 13.47 27.68 -26.87
C GLY A 275 13.58 26.42 -25.99
N ILE A 276 14.11 26.55 -24.77
CA ILE A 276 14.36 25.41 -23.87
C ILE A 276 13.05 25.04 -23.18
N LYS A 277 12.68 23.75 -23.24
CA LYS A 277 11.51 23.23 -22.53
C LYS A 277 11.79 23.24 -21.02
N PRO A 278 11.00 23.91 -20.16
CA PRO A 278 11.25 23.96 -18.72
C PRO A 278 11.46 22.59 -18.06
N ARG A 279 10.70 21.57 -18.49
CA ARG A 279 10.86 20.19 -18.00
C ARG A 279 12.27 19.63 -18.20
N SER A 280 13.00 20.01 -19.26
CA SER A 280 14.33 19.43 -19.54
C SER A 280 15.41 19.85 -18.54
N LEU A 281 15.12 20.84 -17.70
CA LEU A 281 15.99 21.39 -16.67
C LEU A 281 15.77 20.76 -15.27
N LEU A 282 14.92 19.74 -15.19
CA LEU A 282 14.65 18.98 -13.97
C LEU A 282 14.83 17.50 -14.25
N ASP A 283 15.25 16.74 -13.25
CA ASP A 283 15.44 15.30 -13.29
C ASP A 283 14.59 14.64 -12.21
N VAL A 284 14.14 13.41 -12.45
CA VAL A 284 13.28 12.67 -11.51
C VAL A 284 14.16 11.75 -10.70
N HIS A 285 14.16 11.96 -9.39
CA HIS A 285 14.99 11.21 -8.46
C HIS A 285 14.13 10.24 -7.65
N HIS A 286 14.55 8.98 -7.53
CA HIS A 286 13.98 8.10 -6.51
C HIS A 286 14.46 8.50 -5.13
N LEU A 287 13.52 8.63 -4.18
CA LEU A 287 13.82 8.90 -2.77
C LEU A 287 14.56 7.74 -2.10
N HIS A 288 14.22 6.52 -2.49
CA HIS A 288 14.82 5.33 -1.96
C HIS A 288 15.26 4.43 -3.11
N PRO A 289 16.34 3.63 -2.94
CA PRO A 289 16.65 2.55 -3.86
C PRO A 289 15.40 1.71 -4.12
N LEU A 290 15.22 1.19 -5.34
CA LEU A 290 14.12 0.26 -5.60
C LEU A 290 14.28 -0.94 -4.66
N GLU A 291 13.25 -1.18 -3.86
CA GLU A 291 13.13 -2.35 -2.97
C GLU A 291 11.91 -3.19 -3.37
N GLU A 292 11.66 -3.27 -4.68
CA GLU A 292 10.57 -4.04 -5.27
C GLU A 292 10.60 -5.48 -4.77
N GLY A 293 9.49 -5.95 -4.19
CA GLY A 293 9.42 -7.25 -3.53
C GLY A 293 9.54 -7.19 -2.00
N ARG A 294 10.10 -6.11 -1.43
CA ARG A 294 9.95 -5.75 -0.01
C ARG A 294 8.89 -4.66 0.17
N ARG A 295 8.88 -3.66 -0.71
CA ARG A 295 7.86 -2.62 -0.81
C ARG A 295 7.46 -2.39 -2.27
N VAL A 296 6.40 -1.62 -2.49
CA VAL A 296 5.97 -1.21 -3.83
C VAL A 296 6.31 0.25 -4.04
N THR A 297 7.15 0.55 -5.04
CA THR A 297 7.41 1.95 -5.42
C THR A 297 6.16 2.58 -5.97
N THR A 298 5.89 3.80 -5.54
CA THR A 298 4.75 4.63 -5.88
C THR A 298 5.19 6.02 -6.32
N LEU A 299 4.25 6.88 -6.71
CA LEU A 299 4.57 8.25 -7.11
C LEU A 299 5.16 9.10 -5.96
N ALA A 300 4.88 8.73 -4.71
CA ALA A 300 5.42 9.41 -3.53
C ALA A 300 6.92 9.13 -3.32
N ASP A 301 7.46 8.09 -3.97
CA ASP A 301 8.86 7.70 -3.90
C ASP A 301 9.73 8.47 -4.91
N PHE A 302 9.17 9.49 -5.56
CA PHE A 302 9.87 10.32 -6.53
C PHE A 302 9.90 11.77 -6.08
N LYS A 303 11.04 12.43 -6.33
CA LYS A 303 11.20 13.88 -6.28
C LYS A 303 11.57 14.41 -7.65
N LEU A 304 11.25 15.67 -7.90
CA LEU A 304 11.70 16.44 -9.05
C LEU A 304 12.83 17.37 -8.59
N LEU A 305 14.06 17.14 -9.07
CA LEU A 305 15.24 17.88 -8.63
C LEU A 305 15.88 18.67 -9.77
N CYS A 306 16.50 19.81 -9.46
CA CYS A 306 17.39 20.48 -10.42
C CYS A 306 18.74 19.74 -10.50
N PRO A 307 19.55 19.96 -11.56
CA PRO A 307 20.81 19.24 -11.74
C PRO A 307 21.80 19.38 -10.58
N THR A 308 21.73 20.48 -9.82
CA THR A 308 22.60 20.70 -8.66
C THR A 308 22.11 19.91 -7.44
N CYS A 309 20.82 19.97 -7.11
CA CYS A 309 20.25 19.21 -6.00
C CYS A 309 20.35 17.70 -6.26
N HIS A 310 20.09 17.26 -7.49
CA HIS A 310 20.21 15.84 -7.87
C HIS A 310 21.63 15.29 -7.67
N ARG A 311 22.66 16.06 -8.09
CA ARG A 311 24.06 15.69 -7.85
C ARG A 311 24.42 15.67 -6.37
N LEU A 312 23.90 16.63 -5.60
CA LEU A 312 24.13 16.71 -4.16
C LEU A 312 23.55 15.47 -3.47
N GLU A 313 22.30 15.10 -3.78
CA GLU A 313 21.66 13.89 -3.22
C GLU A 313 22.47 12.63 -3.52
N HIS A 314 22.88 12.41 -4.78
CA HIS A 314 23.74 11.28 -5.11
C HIS A 314 25.09 11.29 -4.37
N ALA A 315 25.67 12.47 -4.11
CA ALA A 315 26.90 12.57 -3.34
C ALA A 315 26.67 12.24 -1.85
N LEU A 316 25.56 12.70 -1.27
CA LEU A 316 25.17 12.43 0.12
C LEU A 316 24.84 10.96 0.34
N LEU A 317 24.20 10.29 -0.63
CA LEU A 317 23.93 8.86 -0.59
C LEU A 317 25.25 8.05 -0.56
N ARG A 318 26.21 8.38 -1.43
CA ARG A 318 27.52 7.71 -1.47
C ARG A 318 28.31 7.84 -0.16
N LEU A 319 28.17 8.95 0.55
CA LEU A 319 28.81 9.15 1.85
C LEU A 319 28.10 8.39 2.97
N GLY A 320 26.77 8.23 2.89
CA GLY A 320 25.98 7.44 3.85
C GLY A 320 26.25 5.94 3.74
N SER A 321 26.33 5.39 2.54
CA SER A 321 26.57 3.96 2.30
C SER A 321 28.01 3.48 2.58
N ALA A 322 28.91 4.40 2.96
CA ALA A 322 30.31 4.12 3.31
C ALA A 322 30.57 4.12 4.83
N SER A 323 29.50 4.19 5.63
CA SER A 323 29.51 4.10 7.11
C SER A 323 29.02 2.74 7.56
#